data_AF-A0A444ZIU8-F1
#
_entry.id   AF-A0A444ZIU8-F1
#
_cell.length_a   1.000
_cell.length_b   1.000
_cell.length_c   1.000
_cell.angle_alpha   90.00
_cell.angle_beta   90.00
_cell.angle_gamma   90.00
#
_symmetry.space_group_name_H-M   'P 1'
#
loop_
_entity.id
_entity.type
_entity.pdbx_description
1 polymer ?
#
loop_
_entity_poly.entity_id
_entity_poly.type
_entity_poly.pdbx_seq_one_letter_code
_entity_poly.pdbx_strand_id
1 'polypeptide(L)'
;MPESESDDNSGFDMTVNFASASQPCSDAAAIATADSSSSAIKVYMYDLPIRFTYGVIAARSASRGGGTPENLTSLSYPGHQHMGEWFLFLDMNRPESDRIGSPVTRVMDPEEAELFYVPFFSSLSQLVSTSQQGDGSEAAYSDEETQEALVEWLEGQKYWQRNGGRDHVFTAADPKSLLHVMDKVKNSVLLVVGFGRLRGDQGSLVKDVVVPYPHRLRTYEGDLGLQNRPTLLFFMGARFRKEVIFFSIQNRM
;
A
#
# COMPACT_ATOMS: atom_id res chain seq x y z
N MET A 1 -9.68 -4.63 -36.91
CA MET A 1 -8.27 -4.31 -36.62
C MET A 1 -8.25 -3.64 -35.25
N PRO A 2 -7.91 -4.36 -34.17
CA PRO A 2 -7.60 -3.71 -32.90
C PRO A 2 -6.09 -3.44 -32.83
N GLU A 3 -5.74 -2.24 -32.40
CA GLU A 3 -4.37 -1.77 -32.21
C GLU A 3 -3.76 -2.45 -30.98
N SER A 4 -2.57 -3.01 -31.16
CA SER A 4 -1.77 -3.63 -30.11
C SER A 4 -0.90 -2.57 -29.42
N GLU A 5 -1.20 -2.23 -28.17
CA GLU A 5 -0.24 -1.51 -27.33
C GLU A 5 0.90 -2.48 -26.95
N SER A 6 2.14 -2.06 -27.20
CA SER A 6 3.35 -2.79 -26.86
C SER A 6 3.93 -2.20 -25.56
N ASP A 7 4.02 -3.03 -24.53
CA ASP A 7 4.66 -2.71 -23.25
C ASP A 7 6.17 -3.01 -23.38
N ASP A 8 6.98 -1.99 -23.68
CA ASP A 8 8.44 -2.07 -23.58
C ASP A 8 8.87 -1.63 -22.18
N ASN A 9 9.18 -2.60 -21.31
CA ASN A 9 9.56 -2.39 -19.91
C ASN A 9 11.02 -2.79 -19.68
N SER A 10 11.94 -2.14 -20.38
CA SER A 10 13.38 -2.33 -20.24
C SER A 10 14.06 -1.05 -19.73
N GLY A 11 14.03 -0.80 -18.41
CA GLY A 11 14.80 0.33 -17.87
C GLY A 11 14.61 0.77 -16.43
N PHE A 12 14.27 -0.09 -15.48
CA PHE A 12 14.25 0.31 -14.07
C PHE A 12 15.08 -0.64 -13.20
N ASP A 13 16.33 -0.26 -12.95
CA ASP A 13 17.17 -0.80 -11.87
C ASP A 13 17.23 0.26 -10.76
N MET A 14 16.84 -0.13 -9.53
CA MET A 14 16.83 0.75 -8.36
C MET A 14 17.47 0.02 -7.17
N THR A 15 18.77 -0.21 -7.28
CA THR A 15 19.62 -0.60 -6.15
C THR A 15 20.11 0.67 -5.43
N VAL A 16 19.63 0.91 -4.21
CA VAL A 16 20.07 2.03 -3.35
C VAL A 16 20.76 1.49 -2.10
N ASN A 17 22.04 1.84 -1.94
CA ASN A 17 22.87 1.51 -0.79
C ASN A 17 22.86 2.67 0.21
N PHE A 18 22.43 2.40 1.44
CA PHE A 18 22.56 3.33 2.57
C PHE A 18 23.75 2.90 3.44
N ALA A 19 24.89 3.55 3.28
CA ALA A 19 25.99 3.40 4.23
C ALA A 19 26.59 4.76 4.59
N SER A 20 26.42 5.09 5.88
CA SER A 20 27.31 5.87 6.73
C SER A 20 27.51 7.36 6.46
N ALA A 21 27.06 8.18 7.41
CA ALA A 21 27.88 9.28 7.93
C ALA A 21 27.44 9.62 9.36
N SER A 22 28.26 9.26 10.34
CA SER A 22 28.16 9.73 11.72
C SER A 22 29.35 10.65 12.03
N GLN A 23 29.09 11.89 12.46
CA GLN A 23 29.92 12.64 13.41
C GLN A 23 29.23 13.96 13.87
N PRO A 24 29.46 14.42 15.12
CA PRO A 24 28.64 15.47 15.76
C PRO A 24 29.30 16.85 15.76
N CYS A 25 28.50 17.91 15.81
CA CYS A 25 28.96 19.28 16.08
C CYS A 25 28.09 19.91 17.19
N SER A 26 28.74 20.60 18.12
CA SER A 26 28.21 21.10 19.39
C SER A 26 27.72 22.56 19.33
N ASP A 27 26.83 22.88 20.29
CA ASP A 27 26.39 24.18 20.81
C ASP A 27 25.04 24.80 20.33
N ALA A 28 23.98 24.30 20.98
CA ALA A 28 22.95 25.02 21.74
C ALA A 28 22.00 26.04 21.06
N ALA A 29 20.84 25.53 20.64
CA ALA A 29 19.55 26.05 21.08
C ALA A 29 18.74 24.86 21.60
N ALA A 30 18.26 24.93 22.85
CA ALA A 30 17.49 23.87 23.48
C ALA A 30 16.09 23.75 22.83
N ILE A 31 16.05 23.20 21.62
CA ILE A 31 14.96 22.30 21.24
C ILE A 31 15.06 21.18 22.26
N ALA A 32 13.96 20.88 22.96
CA ALA A 32 13.89 19.69 23.79
C ALA A 32 14.35 18.53 22.92
N THR A 33 15.60 18.11 23.10
CA THR A 33 16.10 16.85 22.62
C THR A 33 15.30 15.86 23.44
N ALA A 34 14.15 15.48 22.92
CA ALA A 34 13.71 14.13 23.15
C ALA A 34 14.95 13.30 22.84
N ASP A 35 15.52 12.69 23.87
CA ASP A 35 16.32 11.48 23.70
C ASP A 35 15.38 10.46 23.06
N SER A 36 15.09 10.66 21.77
CA SER A 36 14.48 9.65 20.97
C SER A 36 15.65 8.86 20.41
N SER A 37 16.15 7.94 21.23
CA SER A 37 16.11 6.58 20.72
C SER A 37 14.65 6.32 20.35
N SER A 38 14.19 6.82 19.20
CA SER A 38 12.85 6.51 18.70
C SER A 38 12.96 5.03 18.38
N SER A 39 12.57 4.20 19.33
CA SER A 39 12.51 2.77 19.12
C SER A 39 11.65 2.57 17.88
N ALA A 40 12.22 1.90 16.87
CA ALA A 40 11.48 1.58 15.66
C ALA A 40 10.17 0.89 16.05
N ILE A 41 9.08 1.27 15.38
CA ILE A 41 7.75 0.75 15.72
C ILE A 41 7.74 -0.74 15.45
N LYS A 42 7.28 -1.53 16.43
CA LYS A 42 7.18 -2.99 16.30
C LYS A 42 5.93 -3.35 15.50
N VAL A 43 6.13 -3.94 14.33
CA VAL A 43 5.04 -4.32 13.43
C VAL A 43 5.04 -5.83 13.23
N TYR A 44 3.92 -6.48 13.54
CA TYR A 44 3.69 -7.86 13.13
C TYR A 44 3.04 -7.87 11.75
N MET A 45 3.61 -8.62 10.82
CA MET A 45 2.97 -8.86 9.52
C MET A 45 2.25 -10.20 9.58
N TYR A 46 0.95 -10.21 9.27
CA TYR A 46 0.21 -11.46 9.23
C TYR A 46 0.75 -12.44 8.19
N ASP A 47 0.85 -13.70 8.58
CA ASP A 47 1.00 -14.84 7.68
C ASP A 47 -0.36 -15.17 7.05
N LEU A 48 -0.82 -14.30 6.16
CA LEU A 48 -2.08 -14.48 5.43
C LEU A 48 -2.02 -15.73 4.54
N PRO A 49 -3.15 -16.42 4.32
CA PRO A 49 -3.27 -17.42 3.27
C PRO A 49 -2.77 -16.88 1.93
N ILE A 50 -2.00 -17.70 1.19
CA ILE A 50 -1.28 -17.27 -0.02
C ILE A 50 -2.22 -16.69 -1.10
N ARG A 51 -3.52 -17.03 -1.05
CA ARG A 51 -4.56 -16.46 -1.92
C ARG A 51 -4.68 -14.93 -1.87
N PHE A 52 -4.24 -14.30 -0.77
CA PHE A 52 -4.30 -12.83 -0.58
C PHE A 52 -3.03 -12.09 -1.05
N THR A 53 -1.96 -12.82 -1.36
CA THR A 53 -0.69 -12.27 -1.87
C THR A 53 -0.36 -12.86 -3.24
N TYR A 54 0.52 -13.85 -3.30
CA TYR A 54 0.97 -14.47 -4.54
C TYR A 54 -0.15 -15.15 -5.33
N GLY A 55 -1.24 -15.58 -4.67
CA GLY A 55 -2.43 -16.07 -5.35
C GLY A 55 -3.12 -14.99 -6.20
N VAL A 56 -3.10 -13.73 -5.77
CA VAL A 56 -3.58 -12.59 -6.57
C VAL A 56 -2.68 -12.38 -7.79
N ILE A 57 -1.35 -12.51 -7.62
CA ILE A 57 -0.40 -12.42 -8.75
C ILE A 57 -0.66 -13.54 -9.76
N ALA A 58 -0.87 -14.77 -9.29
CA ALA A 58 -1.17 -15.92 -10.14
C ALA A 58 -2.51 -15.73 -10.89
N ALA A 59 -3.56 -15.29 -10.18
CA ALA A 59 -4.85 -14.99 -10.79
C ALA A 59 -4.74 -13.89 -11.86
N ARG A 60 -3.94 -12.84 -11.59
CA ARG A 60 -3.67 -11.79 -12.57
C ARG A 60 -2.93 -12.33 -13.80
N SER A 61 -1.91 -13.16 -13.59
CA SER A 61 -1.14 -13.81 -14.66
C SER A 61 -2.07 -14.66 -15.54
N ALA A 62 -2.85 -15.54 -14.91
CA ALA A 62 -3.82 -16.41 -15.60
C ALA A 62 -4.86 -15.61 -16.40
N SER A 63 -5.36 -14.49 -15.85
CA SER A 63 -6.30 -13.61 -16.55
C SER A 63 -5.74 -12.94 -17.82
N ARG A 64 -4.42 -13.00 -18.03
CA ARG A 64 -3.70 -12.51 -19.22
C ARG A 64 -3.18 -13.64 -20.11
N GLY A 65 -3.63 -14.88 -19.90
CA GLY A 65 -3.16 -16.05 -20.63
C GLY A 65 -1.83 -16.62 -20.13
N GLY A 66 -1.38 -16.24 -18.93
CA GLY A 66 -0.24 -16.85 -18.27
C GLY A 66 -0.53 -18.30 -17.83
N GLY A 67 0.49 -19.16 -17.84
CA GLY A 67 0.37 -20.55 -17.39
C GLY A 67 0.33 -20.70 -15.86
N THR A 68 0.02 -21.91 -15.41
CA THR A 68 0.05 -22.27 -13.99
C THR A 68 1.51 -22.36 -13.51
N PRO A 69 1.94 -21.54 -12.54
CA PRO A 69 3.30 -21.58 -12.03
C PRO A 69 3.52 -22.81 -11.14
N GLU A 70 4.71 -23.41 -11.20
CA GLU A 70 5.12 -24.51 -10.30
C GLU A 70 5.29 -24.02 -8.85
N ASN A 71 5.76 -22.79 -8.68
CA ASN A 71 5.93 -22.14 -7.39
C ASN A 71 5.32 -20.73 -7.41
N LEU A 72 4.34 -20.49 -6.54
CA LEU A 72 3.67 -19.19 -6.44
C LEU A 72 4.59 -18.09 -5.90
N THR A 73 5.51 -18.40 -4.98
CA THR A 73 6.36 -17.38 -4.35
C THR A 73 7.49 -16.88 -5.24
N SER A 74 7.76 -17.56 -6.37
CA SER A 74 8.69 -17.07 -7.39
C SER A 74 8.06 -16.08 -8.37
N LEU A 75 6.74 -15.84 -8.29
CA LEU A 75 6.09 -14.87 -9.17
C LEU A 75 6.52 -13.44 -8.84
N SER A 76 6.82 -12.67 -9.88
CA SER A 76 7.03 -11.23 -9.74
C SER A 76 5.69 -10.51 -9.73
N TYR A 77 5.57 -9.54 -8.83
CA TYR A 77 4.44 -8.62 -8.84
C TYR A 77 4.45 -7.80 -10.13
N PRO A 78 3.33 -7.73 -10.87
CA PRO A 78 3.28 -7.00 -12.14
C PRO A 78 3.30 -5.49 -11.91
N GLY A 79 4.07 -4.77 -12.73
CA GLY A 79 4.19 -3.32 -12.60
C GLY A 79 2.87 -2.58 -12.85
N HIS A 80 2.47 -1.69 -11.94
CA HIS A 80 1.37 -0.73 -12.14
C HIS A 80 1.52 0.49 -11.21
N GLN A 81 0.58 1.45 -11.27
CA GLN A 81 0.71 2.73 -10.57
C GLN A 81 0.54 2.66 -9.03
N HIS A 82 0.10 1.50 -8.49
CA HIS A 82 -0.31 1.32 -7.09
C HIS A 82 0.46 0.17 -6.42
N MET A 83 1.77 0.08 -6.64
CA MET A 83 2.63 -0.99 -6.13
C MET A 83 3.07 -0.83 -4.66
N GLY A 84 2.45 0.08 -3.89
CA GLY A 84 2.85 0.32 -2.51
C GLY A 84 2.77 -0.94 -1.63
N GLU A 85 1.76 -1.78 -1.86
CA GLU A 85 1.58 -3.06 -1.18
C GLU A 85 2.72 -4.03 -1.44
N TRP A 86 3.24 -4.07 -2.67
CA TRP A 86 4.36 -4.93 -3.03
C TRP A 86 5.66 -4.51 -2.36
N PHE A 87 5.98 -3.21 -2.37
CA PHE A 87 7.21 -2.71 -1.77
C PHE A 87 7.22 -2.84 -0.25
N LEU A 88 6.08 -2.60 0.40
CA LEU A 88 5.94 -2.84 1.85
C LEU A 88 6.07 -4.32 2.19
N PHE A 89 5.41 -5.19 1.40
CA PHE A 89 5.53 -6.63 1.57
C PHE A 89 6.97 -7.12 1.39
N LEU A 90 7.68 -6.67 0.35
CA LEU A 90 9.09 -7.00 0.15
C LEU A 90 9.94 -6.50 1.30
N ASP A 91 9.83 -5.23 1.68
CA ASP A 91 10.63 -4.64 2.76
C ASP A 91 10.43 -5.39 4.08
N MET A 92 9.19 -5.72 4.44
CA MET A 92 8.88 -6.50 5.64
C MET A 92 9.45 -7.93 5.60
N ASN A 93 9.71 -8.50 4.43
CA ASN A 93 10.30 -9.83 4.28
C ASN A 93 11.83 -9.82 4.12
N ARG A 94 12.48 -8.66 4.06
CA ARG A 94 13.94 -8.58 4.03
C ARG A 94 14.54 -8.96 5.39
N PRO A 95 15.74 -9.57 5.42
CA PRO A 95 16.46 -9.79 6.67
C PRO A 95 16.64 -8.49 7.45
N GLU A 96 16.55 -8.53 8.78
CA GLU A 96 16.74 -7.32 9.61
C GLU A 96 18.12 -6.68 9.41
N SER A 97 19.14 -7.48 9.10
CA SER A 97 20.49 -7.00 8.74
C SER A 97 20.50 -6.06 7.54
N ASP A 98 19.50 -6.16 6.66
CA ASP A 98 19.40 -5.37 5.43
C ASP A 98 18.46 -4.16 5.60
N ARG A 99 17.85 -4.03 6.78
CA ARG A 99 16.88 -2.97 7.15
C ARG A 99 17.46 -2.01 8.18
N ILE A 100 18.77 -1.74 8.11
CA ILE A 100 19.48 -0.83 9.02
C ILE A 100 18.86 0.56 8.94
N GLY A 101 18.47 1.12 10.09
CA GLY A 101 17.83 2.44 10.16
C GLY A 101 16.37 2.45 9.71
N SER A 102 15.75 1.29 9.50
CA SER A 102 14.31 1.20 9.24
C SER A 102 13.52 1.83 10.40
N PRO A 103 12.50 2.66 10.12
CA PRO A 103 11.63 3.21 11.15
C PRO A 103 10.69 2.16 11.77
N VAL A 104 10.70 0.94 11.21
CA VAL A 104 9.87 -0.20 11.60
C VAL A 104 10.74 -1.42 11.86
N THR A 105 10.49 -2.11 12.96
CA THR A 105 11.04 -3.43 13.25
C THR A 105 9.94 -4.47 13.04
N ARG A 106 10.19 -5.48 12.19
CA ARG A 106 9.24 -6.59 12.06
C ARG A 106 9.40 -7.52 13.25
N VAL A 107 8.35 -7.70 14.03
CA VAL A 107 8.31 -8.71 15.09
C VAL A 107 7.66 -10.00 14.59
N MET A 108 8.15 -11.13 15.09
CA MET A 108 7.60 -12.46 14.78
C MET A 108 6.60 -12.94 15.84
N ASP A 109 6.65 -12.37 17.05
CA ASP A 109 5.62 -12.59 18.07
C ASP A 109 4.57 -11.47 17.98
N PRO A 110 3.30 -11.78 17.68
CA PRO A 110 2.24 -10.77 17.63
C PRO A 110 1.93 -10.13 18.99
N GLU A 111 2.32 -10.72 20.14
CA GLU A 111 2.19 -10.08 21.45
C GLU A 111 3.15 -8.90 21.62
N GLU A 112 4.24 -8.85 20.86
CA GLU A 112 5.19 -7.72 20.87
C GLU A 112 4.78 -6.58 19.93
N ALA A 113 3.73 -6.78 19.14
CA ALA A 113 3.35 -5.86 18.08
C ALA A 113 2.61 -4.63 18.60
N GLU A 114 3.05 -3.46 18.14
CA GLU A 114 2.32 -2.20 18.29
C GLU A 114 1.30 -2.00 17.16
N LEU A 115 1.61 -2.50 15.97
CA LEU A 115 0.74 -2.49 14.79
C LEU A 115 0.77 -3.83 14.06
N PHE A 116 -0.32 -4.11 13.34
CA PHE A 116 -0.50 -5.31 12.53
C PHE A 116 -0.59 -4.94 11.06
N TYR A 117 0.43 -5.29 10.27
CA TYR A 117 0.36 -5.14 8.82
C TYR A 117 -0.42 -6.30 8.19
N VAL A 118 -1.43 -5.97 7.37
CA VAL A 118 -2.22 -6.93 6.60
C VAL A 118 -1.74 -6.91 5.15
N PRO A 119 -0.89 -7.87 4.72
CA PRO A 119 -0.30 -7.87 3.38
C PRO A 119 -1.29 -8.38 2.31
N PHE A 120 -2.44 -7.74 2.15
CA PHE A 120 -3.36 -8.05 1.05
C PHE A 120 -3.00 -7.23 -0.19
N PHE A 121 -2.84 -7.87 -1.35
CA PHE A 121 -2.59 -7.20 -2.62
C PHE A 121 -3.88 -6.62 -3.22
N SER A 122 -4.48 -5.66 -2.51
CA SER A 122 -5.79 -5.07 -2.78
C SER A 122 -5.83 -4.21 -4.05
N SER A 123 -4.69 -3.62 -4.42
CA SER A 123 -4.58 -2.78 -5.61
C SER A 123 -4.44 -3.64 -6.85
N LEU A 124 -3.76 -4.79 -6.73
CA LEU A 124 -3.65 -5.77 -7.80
C LEU A 124 -4.94 -6.59 -8.00
N SER A 125 -5.64 -6.90 -6.91
CA SER A 125 -6.81 -7.79 -6.90
C SER A 125 -7.91 -7.34 -7.87
N GLN A 126 -8.17 -6.04 -7.94
CA GLN A 126 -9.14 -5.45 -8.87
C GLN A 126 -8.68 -5.44 -10.34
N LEU A 127 -7.40 -5.66 -10.63
CA LEU A 127 -6.86 -5.73 -11.99
C LEU A 127 -7.01 -7.13 -12.61
N VAL A 128 -7.44 -8.13 -11.84
CA VAL A 128 -7.69 -9.48 -12.35
C VAL A 128 -8.91 -9.44 -13.27
N SER A 129 -8.74 -9.82 -14.54
CA SER A 129 -9.84 -9.82 -15.50
C SER A 129 -10.71 -11.06 -15.32
N THR A 130 -12.03 -10.86 -15.17
CA THR A 130 -13.03 -11.92 -15.05
C THR A 130 -13.53 -12.45 -16.40
N SER A 131 -13.30 -11.71 -17.51
CA SER A 131 -13.87 -12.02 -18.83
C SER A 131 -13.09 -13.06 -19.64
N GLN A 132 -11.88 -13.42 -19.21
CA GLN A 132 -11.01 -14.41 -19.87
C GLN A 132 -11.02 -15.78 -19.17
N GLN A 133 -11.80 -15.93 -18.09
CA GLN A 133 -11.89 -17.18 -17.34
C GLN A 133 -12.83 -18.14 -18.10
N GLY A 134 -12.23 -19.10 -18.80
CA GLY A 134 -12.93 -20.06 -19.66
C GLY A 134 -13.93 -20.96 -18.92
N ASP A 135 -14.89 -21.46 -19.68
CA ASP A 135 -16.06 -22.27 -19.28
C ASP A 135 -15.73 -23.69 -18.77
N GLY A 136 -14.84 -23.83 -17.78
CA GLY A 136 -14.61 -25.15 -17.20
C GLY A 136 -13.43 -25.28 -16.25
N SER A 137 -13.77 -25.49 -14.98
CA SER A 137 -13.07 -26.32 -13.98
C SER A 137 -12.08 -25.72 -12.96
N GLU A 138 -11.96 -24.41 -12.82
CA GLU A 138 -11.50 -23.81 -11.55
C GLU A 138 -12.40 -22.62 -11.19
N ALA A 139 -12.67 -22.40 -9.91
CA ALA A 139 -13.51 -21.28 -9.48
C ALA A 139 -12.90 -19.98 -10.02
N ALA A 140 -13.64 -19.31 -10.89
CA ALA A 140 -13.32 -18.01 -11.43
C ALA A 140 -12.93 -17.07 -10.27
N TYR A 141 -11.74 -16.46 -10.33
CA TYR A 141 -11.31 -15.48 -9.34
C TYR A 141 -12.34 -14.35 -9.24
N SER A 142 -12.82 -14.10 -8.03
CA SER A 142 -13.71 -12.99 -7.71
C SER A 142 -13.01 -12.06 -6.73
N ASP A 143 -12.88 -10.78 -7.11
CA ASP A 143 -12.29 -9.75 -6.25
C ASP A 143 -13.17 -9.49 -5.01
N GLU A 144 -14.49 -9.46 -5.19
CA GLU A 144 -15.46 -9.31 -4.11
C GLU A 144 -15.36 -10.45 -3.09
N GLU A 145 -15.42 -11.70 -3.54
CA GLU A 145 -15.29 -12.87 -2.64
C GLU A 145 -13.91 -12.90 -1.97
N THR A 146 -12.84 -12.52 -2.69
CA THR A 146 -11.50 -12.47 -2.10
C THR A 146 -11.41 -11.42 -1.00
N GLN A 147 -12.03 -10.25 -1.18
CA GLN A 147 -12.09 -9.22 -0.15
C GLN A 147 -12.93 -9.67 1.06
N GLU A 148 -14.08 -10.31 0.83
CA GLU A 148 -14.94 -10.83 1.89
C GLU A 148 -14.24 -11.93 2.70
N ALA A 149 -13.59 -12.88 2.02
CA ALA A 149 -12.83 -13.96 2.64
C ALA A 149 -11.65 -13.43 3.47
N LEU A 150 -11.02 -12.32 3.06
CA LEU A 150 -9.99 -11.67 3.87
C LEU A 150 -10.56 -11.18 5.20
N VAL A 151 -11.73 -10.52 5.17
CA VAL A 151 -12.34 -10.02 6.40
C VAL A 151 -12.82 -11.16 7.29
N GLU A 152 -13.43 -12.20 6.72
CA GLU A 152 -13.80 -13.40 7.49
C GLU A 152 -12.57 -14.01 8.19
N TRP A 153 -11.46 -14.13 7.47
CA TRP A 153 -10.21 -14.62 8.05
C TRP A 153 -9.69 -13.72 9.18
N LEU A 154 -9.73 -12.40 9.00
CA LEU A 154 -9.30 -11.41 10.00
C LEU A 154 -10.19 -11.45 11.24
N GLU A 155 -11.50 -11.53 11.07
CA GLU A 155 -12.48 -11.62 12.16
C GLU A 155 -12.26 -12.86 13.04
N GLY A 156 -11.68 -13.93 12.49
CA GLY A 156 -11.24 -15.09 13.25
C GLY A 156 -9.98 -14.89 14.12
N GLN A 157 -9.23 -13.79 13.93
CA GLN A 157 -7.96 -13.56 14.62
C GLN A 157 -8.14 -12.88 15.98
N LYS A 158 -7.49 -13.41 17.03
CA LYS A 158 -7.46 -12.84 18.39
C LYS A 158 -7.13 -11.33 18.39
N TYR A 159 -6.08 -10.95 17.65
CA TYR A 159 -5.58 -9.57 17.64
C TYR A 159 -6.49 -8.60 16.89
N TRP A 160 -7.21 -9.06 15.87
CA TRP A 160 -8.26 -8.28 15.23
C TRP A 160 -9.40 -8.00 16.20
N GLN A 161 -9.92 -9.06 16.85
CA GLN A 161 -11.03 -8.96 17.80
C GLN A 161 -10.71 -8.07 19.00
N ARG A 162 -9.45 -8.10 19.48
CA ARG A 162 -8.97 -7.29 20.62
C ARG A 162 -9.26 -5.80 20.44
N ASN A 163 -8.99 -5.28 19.23
CA ASN A 163 -9.00 -3.84 18.98
C ASN A 163 -9.97 -3.41 17.87
N GLY A 164 -10.74 -4.34 17.30
CA GLY A 164 -11.67 -4.08 16.20
C GLY A 164 -10.96 -3.56 14.95
N GLY A 165 -9.74 -4.04 14.69
CA GLY A 165 -8.93 -3.64 13.54
C GLY A 165 -8.22 -2.29 13.66
N ARG A 166 -8.31 -1.57 14.78
CA ARG A 166 -7.78 -0.18 14.91
C ARG A 166 -6.25 -0.09 14.85
N ASP A 167 -5.56 -1.15 15.25
CA ASP A 167 -4.10 -1.32 15.17
C ASP A 167 -3.66 -2.00 13.88
N HIS A 168 -4.57 -2.23 12.92
CA HIS A 168 -4.26 -2.86 11.65
C HIS A 168 -3.97 -1.83 10.57
N VAL A 169 -3.02 -2.15 9.69
CA VAL A 169 -2.59 -1.30 8.59
C VAL A 169 -2.90 -2.00 7.27
N PHE A 170 -3.67 -1.34 6.41
CA PHE A 170 -4.02 -1.82 5.08
C PHE A 170 -3.48 -0.90 4.00
N THR A 171 -3.05 -1.49 2.87
CA THR A 171 -2.84 -0.71 1.66
C THR A 171 -4.16 -0.56 0.91
N ALA A 172 -4.59 0.67 0.71
CA ALA A 172 -5.80 1.06 -0.02
C ALA A 172 -5.45 2.13 -1.08
N ALA A 173 -4.40 1.82 -1.85
CA ALA A 173 -3.80 2.77 -2.77
C ALA A 173 -4.64 2.93 -4.04
N ASP A 174 -5.27 1.87 -4.55
CA ASP A 174 -6.16 1.97 -5.69
C ASP A 174 -7.56 2.44 -5.28
N PRO A 175 -8.24 3.24 -6.12
CA PRO A 175 -9.66 3.58 -6.02
C PRO A 175 -10.64 2.46 -5.62
N LYS A 176 -10.38 1.23 -6.09
CA LYS A 176 -11.21 0.05 -5.86
C LYS A 176 -10.60 -0.93 -4.85
N SER A 177 -9.41 -0.63 -4.32
CA SER A 177 -8.83 -1.40 -3.21
C SER A 177 -9.83 -1.46 -2.06
N LEU A 178 -10.14 -2.67 -1.60
CA LEU A 178 -11.04 -2.92 -0.46
C LEU A 178 -12.46 -2.39 -0.65
N LEU A 179 -12.89 -2.12 -1.89
CA LEU A 179 -14.20 -1.51 -2.19
C LEU A 179 -15.38 -2.23 -1.52
N HIS A 180 -15.40 -3.56 -1.57
CA HIS A 180 -16.52 -4.38 -1.08
C HIS A 180 -16.54 -4.50 0.45
N VAL A 181 -15.40 -4.27 1.09
CA VAL A 181 -15.22 -4.47 2.53
C VAL A 181 -14.80 -3.20 3.28
N MET A 182 -14.75 -2.06 2.60
CA MET A 182 -14.28 -0.79 3.17
C MET A 182 -15.00 -0.45 4.47
N ASP A 183 -16.31 -0.66 4.55
CA ASP A 183 -17.08 -0.38 5.77
C ASP A 183 -16.72 -1.29 6.96
N LYS A 184 -16.16 -2.48 6.70
CA LYS A 184 -15.69 -3.42 7.74
C LYS A 184 -14.27 -3.06 8.23
N VAL A 185 -13.43 -2.53 7.34
CA VAL A 185 -12.01 -2.23 7.65
C VAL A 185 -11.73 -0.75 7.91
N LYS A 186 -12.73 0.14 7.77
CA LYS A 186 -12.53 1.60 7.92
C LYS A 186 -11.99 2.08 9.26
N ASN A 187 -12.05 1.26 10.31
CA ASN A 187 -11.50 1.61 11.62
C ASN A 187 -9.96 1.45 11.69
N SER A 188 -9.39 0.72 10.74
CA SER A 188 -7.95 0.49 10.60
C SER A 188 -7.22 1.70 10.03
N VAL A 189 -5.89 1.70 10.12
CA VAL A 189 -5.02 2.66 9.45
C VAL A 189 -4.97 2.32 7.96
N LEU A 190 -5.45 3.23 7.12
CA LEU A 190 -5.45 3.05 5.67
C LEU A 190 -4.29 3.82 5.04
N LEU A 191 -3.47 3.13 4.26
CA LEU A 191 -2.47 3.73 3.38
C LEU A 191 -3.14 4.05 2.04
N VAL A 192 -3.47 5.33 1.82
CA VAL A 192 -4.31 5.78 0.71
C VAL A 192 -3.55 6.71 -0.22
N VAL A 193 -3.90 6.78 -1.50
CA VAL A 193 -3.34 7.80 -2.41
C VAL A 193 -3.99 9.18 -2.25
N GLY A 194 -5.07 9.24 -1.48
CA GLY A 194 -5.82 10.45 -1.18
C GLY A 194 -7.28 10.15 -0.83
N PHE A 195 -7.97 11.13 -0.27
CA PHE A 195 -9.33 10.96 0.26
C PHE A 195 -10.44 11.18 -0.76
N GLY A 196 -10.11 11.39 -2.04
CA GLY A 196 -11.09 11.74 -3.07
C GLY A 196 -12.13 10.66 -3.38
N ARG A 197 -11.90 9.41 -2.95
CA ARG A 197 -12.76 8.26 -3.23
C ARG A 197 -13.30 7.56 -1.98
N LEU A 198 -12.92 8.02 -0.80
CA LEU A 198 -13.48 7.55 0.46
C LEU A 198 -14.68 8.42 0.82
N ARG A 199 -15.72 7.79 1.37
CA ARG A 199 -16.80 8.53 2.06
C ARG A 199 -16.24 9.24 3.29
N GLY A 200 -16.96 10.26 3.76
CA GLY A 200 -16.57 11.06 4.92
C GLY A 200 -16.43 10.27 6.23
N ASP A 201 -17.05 9.09 6.32
CA ASP A 201 -16.93 8.18 7.46
C ASP A 201 -15.94 7.03 7.25
N GLN A 202 -15.42 6.85 6.04
CA GLN A 202 -14.48 5.79 5.68
C GLN A 202 -13.02 6.23 5.82
N GLY A 203 -12.72 7.47 5.42
CA GLY A 203 -11.39 8.05 5.51
C GLY A 203 -11.26 9.10 6.60
N SER A 204 -10.11 9.17 7.26
CA SER A 204 -9.82 10.14 8.32
C SER A 204 -8.38 10.64 8.25
N LEU A 205 -8.21 11.97 8.23
CA LEU A 205 -6.91 12.63 8.30
C LEU A 205 -6.17 12.40 9.63
N VAL A 206 -6.85 11.86 10.64
CA VAL A 206 -6.27 11.62 11.96
C VAL A 206 -5.53 10.28 12.01
N LYS A 207 -6.04 9.26 11.30
CA LYS A 207 -5.49 7.90 11.34
C LYS A 207 -4.89 7.42 10.02
N ASP A 208 -5.38 7.92 8.88
CA ASP A 208 -4.98 7.42 7.56
C ASP A 208 -3.81 8.21 7.02
N VAL A 209 -2.94 7.51 6.30
CA VAL A 209 -1.69 8.05 5.77
C VAL A 209 -1.79 8.16 4.26
N VAL A 210 -1.49 9.35 3.73
CA VAL A 210 -1.44 9.55 2.28
C VAL A 210 -0.09 9.07 1.75
N VAL A 211 -0.10 7.99 0.98
CA VAL A 211 1.07 7.46 0.26
C VAL A 211 1.00 7.93 -1.20
N PRO A 212 1.91 8.82 -1.63
CA PRO A 212 1.90 9.33 -2.99
C PRO A 212 2.21 8.26 -4.03
N TYR A 213 1.70 8.44 -5.25
CA TYR A 213 2.02 7.57 -6.38
C TYR A 213 3.52 7.61 -6.68
N PRO A 214 4.20 6.45 -6.80
CA PRO A 214 5.62 6.40 -7.13
C PRO A 214 5.95 7.17 -8.42
N HIS A 215 5.15 7.01 -9.48
CA HIS A 215 5.33 7.71 -10.75
C HIS A 215 5.11 9.24 -10.69
N ARG A 216 4.51 9.76 -9.61
CA ARG A 216 4.33 11.20 -9.38
C ARG A 216 5.47 11.79 -8.56
N LEU A 217 6.30 10.96 -7.94
CA LEU A 217 7.47 11.40 -7.22
C LEU A 217 8.62 11.50 -8.21
N ARG A 218 9.22 12.69 -8.31
CA ARG A 218 10.54 12.81 -8.90
C ARG A 218 11.54 12.34 -7.87
N THR A 219 12.46 11.45 -8.24
CA THR A 219 13.62 11.15 -7.41
C THR A 219 14.36 12.45 -7.16
N TYR A 220 14.53 12.81 -5.88
CA TYR A 220 15.31 13.97 -5.52
C TYR A 220 16.79 13.58 -5.55
N GLU A 221 17.49 14.00 -6.59
CA GLU A 221 18.93 13.74 -6.77
C GLU A 221 19.82 14.78 -6.06
N GLY A 222 19.22 15.76 -5.39
CA GLY A 222 19.94 16.79 -4.66
C GLY A 222 20.38 16.35 -3.27
N ASP A 223 21.33 17.09 -2.70
CA ASP A 223 21.68 16.95 -1.29
C ASP A 223 20.52 17.49 -0.42
N LEU A 224 20.01 16.68 0.52
CA LEU A 224 18.88 17.07 1.38
C LEU A 224 19.17 18.34 2.18
N GLY A 225 20.46 18.68 2.37
CA GLY A 225 20.94 20.05 2.58
C GLY A 225 20.19 20.84 3.66
N LEU A 226 19.75 20.15 4.73
CA LEU A 226 18.92 20.74 5.79
C LEU A 226 19.71 21.69 6.70
N GLN A 227 21.04 21.59 6.69
CA GLN A 227 21.91 22.23 7.69
C GLN A 227 21.95 23.77 7.60
N ASN A 228 21.55 24.37 6.47
CA ASN A 228 21.69 25.82 6.23
C ASN A 228 20.40 26.50 5.71
N ARG A 229 19.22 25.85 5.82
CA ARG A 229 17.96 26.45 5.35
C ARG A 229 17.12 26.93 6.54
N PRO A 230 17.03 28.26 6.79
CA PRO A 230 16.23 28.81 7.88
C PRO A 230 14.71 28.73 7.64
N THR A 231 14.28 28.25 6.47
CA THR A 231 12.87 28.26 6.05
C THR A 231 12.50 26.92 5.44
N LEU A 232 11.55 26.23 6.08
CA LEU A 232 10.90 25.04 5.55
C LEU A 232 9.70 25.46 4.71
N LEU A 233 9.68 25.06 3.44
CA LEU A 233 8.54 25.31 2.55
C LEU A 233 7.58 24.10 2.61
N PHE A 234 6.44 24.29 3.27
CA PHE A 234 5.37 23.29 3.34
C PHE A 234 4.27 23.64 2.34
N PHE A 235 3.95 22.73 1.43
CA PHE A 235 2.84 22.88 0.50
C PHE A 235 1.60 22.16 1.03
N MET A 236 0.58 22.91 1.39
CA MET A 236 -0.75 22.38 1.67
C MET A 236 -1.55 22.42 0.36
N GLY A 237 -1.85 21.26 -0.22
CA GLY A 237 -2.69 21.17 -1.42
C GLY A 237 -4.08 21.76 -1.18
N ALA A 238 -4.62 22.51 -2.14
CA ALA A 238 -5.96 23.08 -2.06
C ALA A 238 -7.05 21.97 -2.12
N ARG A 239 -8.06 22.06 -1.24
CA ARG A 239 -9.16 21.08 -1.07
C ARG A 239 -10.32 21.23 -2.06
N PHE A 240 -10.14 21.89 -3.21
CA PHE A 240 -11.24 22.12 -4.15
C PHE A 240 -11.33 21.03 -5.22
N ARG A 241 -12.43 20.27 -5.20
CA ARG A 241 -12.82 19.34 -6.27
C ARG A 241 -13.53 20.15 -7.37
N LYS A 242 -13.18 19.94 -8.65
CA LYS A 242 -14.03 20.40 -9.75
C LYS A 242 -15.33 19.60 -9.73
N GLU A 243 -16.41 20.20 -9.27
CA GLU A 243 -17.77 19.75 -9.52
C GLU A 243 -18.00 19.87 -11.05
N VAL A 244 -18.22 18.74 -11.74
CA VAL A 244 -18.72 18.79 -13.12
C VAL A 244 -20.22 18.99 -13.03
N ILE A 245 -20.66 20.24 -13.07
CA ILE A 245 -22.08 20.61 -13.16
C ILE A 245 -22.54 20.31 -14.60
N PHE A 246 -23.35 19.26 -14.78
CA PHE A 246 -24.12 19.07 -16.00
C PHE A 246 -25.30 20.04 -15.99
N PHE A 247 -25.24 21.11 -16.78
CA PHE A 247 -26.42 21.88 -17.14
C PHE A 247 -27.19 21.11 -18.22
N SER A 248 -28.33 20.51 -17.85
CA SER A 248 -29.36 20.13 -18.82
C SER A 248 -30.09 21.38 -19.26
N ILE A 249 -29.85 21.82 -20.50
CA ILE A 249 -30.69 22.84 -21.13
C ILE A 249 -31.97 22.14 -21.58
N GLN A 250 -33.02 22.21 -20.77
CA GLN A 250 -34.37 21.91 -21.23
C GLN A 250 -34.89 23.14 -21.97
N ASN A 251 -34.79 23.11 -23.30
CA ASN A 251 -35.59 24.00 -24.14
C ASN A 251 -37.06 23.64 -23.96
N ARG A 252 -37.83 24.52 -23.30
CA ARG A 252 -39.28 24.57 -23.51
C ARG A 252 -39.53 25.49 -24.71
N MET A 253 -40.23 24.95 -25.70
CA MET A 253 -41.01 25.75 -26.65
C MET A 253 -42.16 26.44 -25.94
#